data_AF-E6XDA2-F1
#
_entry.id   AF-E6XDA2-F1
#
_cell.length_a   1.000
_cell.length_b   1.000
_cell.length_c   1.000
_cell.angle_alpha   90.00
_cell.angle_beta   90.00
_cell.angle_gamma   90.00
#
_symmetry.space_group_name_H-M   'P 1'
#
loop_
_entity.id
_entity.type
_entity.pdbx_description
1 polymer ?
#
loop_
_entity_poly.entity_id
_entity_poly.type
_entity_poly.pdbx_seq_one_letter_code
_entity_poly.pdbx_strand_id
1 'polypeptide(L)'
;MKKICYKCATEIKDDGEFCKICGAPTARKQVETQVVLNNICPVCHTTYGLEFKFCQNDGEMLLPSEALLPSCVLCNTRYPKEVTICPKDGAEVSYNTKVKTTPAPKNSSTVTNTPKKNSSLKIFSFKGRINRTSYLFTVLMYCIVNAIIIANTTMSNLGIAIVVFSVFNLLMSWILLAQAAKRSHDIGNSGWYVLIPFYGAFILFLKGAEGTNQYGSSPK
;
A
#
# COMPACT_ATOMS: atom_id res chain seq x y z
N MET A 1 -19.94 -19.02 51.90
CA MET A 1 -20.09 -19.35 50.47
C MET A 1 -19.00 -20.35 50.09
N LYS A 2 -19.34 -21.51 49.55
CA LYS A 2 -18.34 -22.51 49.12
C LYS A 2 -17.65 -22.02 47.85
N LYS A 3 -16.32 -21.93 47.84
CA LYS A 3 -15.53 -21.58 46.64
C LYS A 3 -15.27 -22.87 45.85
N ILE A 4 -15.68 -22.90 44.58
CA ILE A 4 -15.48 -24.04 43.68
C ILE A 4 -14.40 -23.68 42.67
N CYS A 5 -13.43 -24.57 42.45
CA CYS A 5 -12.39 -24.35 41.45
C CYS A 5 -12.99 -24.32 40.04
N TYR A 6 -12.70 -23.28 39.24
CA TYR A 6 -13.22 -23.16 37.88
C TYR A 6 -12.66 -24.20 36.90
N LYS A 7 -11.52 -24.84 37.22
CA LYS A 7 -10.84 -25.78 36.32
C LYS A 7 -11.21 -27.23 36.60
N CYS A 8 -11.29 -27.63 37.87
CA CYS A 8 -11.55 -29.02 38.27
C CYS A 8 -12.84 -29.22 39.07
N ALA A 9 -13.63 -28.16 39.25
CA ALA A 9 -14.91 -28.18 39.96
C ALA A 9 -14.85 -28.68 41.42
N THR A 10 -13.66 -28.76 42.03
CA THR A 10 -13.52 -29.22 43.41
C THR A 10 -13.78 -28.10 44.41
N GLU A 11 -14.40 -28.43 45.55
CA GLU A 11 -14.59 -27.51 46.66
C GLU A 11 -13.25 -27.13 47.30
N ILE A 12 -12.97 -25.83 47.37
CA ILE A 12 -11.77 -25.27 47.97
C ILE A 12 -12.09 -24.95 49.43
N LYS A 13 -11.51 -25.73 50.35
CA LYS A 13 -11.73 -25.61 51.80
C LYS A 13 -10.88 -24.51 52.47
N ASP A 14 -9.82 -24.07 51.80
CA ASP A 14 -8.83 -23.13 52.35
C ASP A 14 -8.72 -21.87 51.47
N ASP A 15 -8.43 -20.71 52.08
CA ASP A 15 -8.25 -19.42 51.37
C ASP A 15 -6.92 -19.29 50.59
N GLY A 16 -6.31 -20.41 50.20
CA GLY A 16 -5.05 -20.44 49.47
C GLY A 16 -5.19 -19.81 48.07
N GLU A 17 -4.13 -19.16 47.60
CA GLU A 17 -4.06 -18.52 46.27
C GLU A 17 -4.16 -19.52 45.12
N PHE A 18 -3.93 -20.81 45.37
CA PHE A 18 -3.91 -21.89 44.37
C PHE A 18 -4.70 -23.12 44.83
N CYS A 19 -5.36 -23.79 43.87
CA CYS A 19 -6.03 -25.05 44.09
C CYS A 19 -5.01 -26.19 44.30
N LYS A 20 -5.10 -26.89 45.44
CA LYS A 20 -4.19 -28.00 45.80
C LYS A 20 -4.27 -29.23 44.89
N ILE A 21 -5.36 -29.37 44.11
CA ILE A 21 -5.57 -30.54 43.24
C ILE A 21 -5.08 -30.28 41.81
N CYS A 22 -5.39 -29.11 41.24
CA CYS A 22 -5.08 -28.80 39.84
C CYS A 22 -4.08 -27.64 39.64
N GLY A 23 -3.62 -27.00 40.71
CA GLY A 23 -2.69 -25.87 40.68
C GLY A 23 -3.27 -24.56 40.14
N ALA A 24 -4.55 -24.51 39.76
CA ALA A 24 -5.16 -23.30 39.20
C ALA A 24 -5.33 -22.21 40.29
N PRO A 25 -5.07 -20.93 39.97
CA PRO A 25 -5.24 -19.84 40.92
C PRO A 25 -6.71 -19.68 41.34
N THR A 26 -6.95 -19.45 42.62
CA THR A 26 -8.30 -19.39 43.22
C THR A 26 -9.02 -18.08 42.87
N ALA A 27 -8.26 -17.03 42.62
CA ALA A 27 -8.78 -15.77 42.11
C ALA A 27 -8.88 -15.85 40.58
N ARG A 28 -10.10 -15.77 40.06
CA ARG A 28 -10.34 -15.39 38.66
C ARG A 28 -9.90 -13.93 38.55
N LYS A 29 -8.61 -13.65 38.32
CA LYS A 29 -8.21 -12.39 37.70
C LYS A 29 -8.89 -12.39 36.34
N GLN A 30 -10.10 -11.85 36.29
CA GLN A 30 -10.61 -11.33 35.03
C GLN A 30 -9.66 -10.19 34.71
N VAL A 31 -8.60 -10.52 33.99
CA VAL A 31 -7.88 -9.52 33.23
C VAL A 31 -8.85 -9.19 32.11
N GLU A 32 -9.80 -8.32 32.44
CA GLU A 32 -10.60 -7.59 31.49
C GLU A 32 -9.65 -6.55 30.89
N THR A 33 -8.62 -7.04 30.17
CA THR A 33 -7.90 -6.18 29.25
C THR A 33 -8.94 -5.88 28.18
N GLN A 34 -9.63 -4.77 28.32
CA GLN A 34 -10.15 -4.11 27.13
C GLN A 34 -8.92 -3.85 26.28
N VAL A 35 -8.67 -4.74 25.34
CA VAL A 35 -7.63 -4.58 24.33
C VAL A 35 -8.08 -3.35 23.57
N VAL A 36 -7.51 -2.19 23.93
CA VAL A 36 -7.63 -0.99 23.13
C VAL A 36 -7.00 -1.37 21.80
N LEU A 37 -7.83 -1.76 20.84
CA LEU A 37 -7.38 -2.07 19.49
C LEU A 37 -6.81 -0.77 18.94
N ASN A 38 -5.49 -0.68 18.94
CA ASN A 38 -4.75 0.43 18.40
C ASN A 38 -3.93 -0.08 17.21
N ASN A 39 -3.78 0.80 16.23
CA ASN A 39 -2.89 0.54 15.12
C ASN A 39 -1.51 1.08 15.51
N ILE A 40 -0.46 0.29 15.30
CA ILE A 40 0.91 0.61 15.70
C ILE A 40 1.77 0.70 14.46
N CYS A 41 2.59 1.75 14.39
CA CYS A 41 3.60 1.84 13.34
C CYS A 41 4.76 0.87 13.61
N PRO A 42 5.16 0.01 12.66
CA PRO A 42 6.29 -0.90 12.84
C PRO A 42 7.67 -0.22 12.83
N VAL A 43 7.75 1.03 12.37
CA VAL A 43 9.00 1.79 12.25
C VAL A 43 9.18 2.76 13.42
N CYS A 44 8.21 3.64 13.67
CA CYS A 44 8.32 4.64 14.75
C CYS A 44 7.67 4.24 16.08
N HIS A 45 6.98 3.09 16.15
CA HIS A 45 6.27 2.58 17.33
C HIS A 45 5.18 3.50 17.92
N THR A 46 4.78 4.55 17.18
CA THR A 46 3.65 5.41 17.58
C THR A 46 2.33 4.65 17.48
N THR A 47 1.47 4.84 18.48
CA THR A 47 0.14 4.24 18.56
C THR A 47 -0.90 5.22 18.01
N TYR A 48 -1.87 4.67 17.26
CA TYR A 48 -2.95 5.42 16.62
C TYR A 48 -4.29 4.71 16.87
N GLY A 49 -5.38 5.46 16.82
CA GLY A 49 -6.73 4.88 16.82
C GLY A 49 -7.04 4.12 15.52
N LEU A 50 -8.11 3.32 15.54
CA LEU A 50 -8.52 2.44 14.44
C LEU A 50 -8.84 3.19 13.13
N GLU A 51 -9.18 4.47 13.24
CA GLU A 51 -9.47 5.35 12.11
C GLU A 51 -8.24 5.64 11.22
N PHE A 52 -7.01 5.51 11.74
CA PHE A 52 -5.80 5.77 10.99
C PHE A 52 -5.27 4.50 10.33
N LYS A 53 -5.05 4.56 9.01
CA LYS A 53 -4.45 3.47 8.22
C LYS A 53 -2.95 3.63 7.99
N PHE A 54 -2.44 4.85 8.13
CA PHE A 54 -1.05 5.21 7.85
C PHE A 54 -0.50 6.09 8.97
N CYS A 55 0.77 5.90 9.28
CA CYS A 55 1.48 6.68 10.28
C CYS A 55 1.70 8.11 9.78
N GLN A 56 1.46 9.10 10.65
CA GLN A 56 1.64 10.52 10.32
C GLN A 56 3.11 10.95 10.32
N ASN A 57 4.00 10.19 10.98
CA ASN A 57 5.43 10.52 11.10
C ASN A 57 6.29 9.95 9.97
N ASP A 58 6.04 8.70 9.57
CA ASP A 58 6.86 7.97 8.57
C ASP A 58 6.07 7.48 7.34
N GLY A 59 4.74 7.60 7.35
CA GLY A 59 3.88 7.19 6.23
C GLY A 59 3.70 5.69 6.07
N GLU A 60 4.24 4.88 7.00
CA GLU A 60 4.13 3.42 6.94
C GLU A 60 2.69 2.97 7.25
N MET A 61 2.25 1.86 6.64
CA MET A 61 0.94 1.28 6.93
C MET A 61 0.89 0.79 8.36
N LEU A 62 -0.09 1.26 9.13
CA LEU A 62 -0.22 0.88 10.52
C LEU A 62 -0.77 -0.55 10.62
N LEU A 63 -0.17 -1.34 11.49
CA LEU A 63 -0.60 -2.71 11.75
C LEU A 63 -1.52 -2.73 12.97
N PRO A 64 -2.68 -3.42 12.93
CA PRO A 64 -3.47 -3.62 14.12
C PRO A 64 -2.59 -4.36 15.15
N SER A 65 -2.69 -3.99 16.42
CA SER A 65 -1.90 -4.60 17.51
C SER A 65 -1.98 -6.14 17.52
N GLU A 66 -3.09 -6.71 17.04
CA GLU A 66 -3.34 -8.15 16.85
C GLU A 66 -2.46 -8.82 15.76
N ALA A 67 -1.99 -8.06 14.77
CA ALA A 67 -1.15 -8.56 13.68
C ALA A 67 0.34 -8.64 14.05
N LEU A 68 0.74 -8.07 15.19
CA LEU A 68 2.11 -8.09 15.72
C LEU A 68 2.29 -9.18 16.80
N LEU A 69 1.39 -10.16 16.86
CA LEU A 69 1.49 -11.28 17.79
C LEU A 69 2.35 -12.40 17.19
N PRO A 70 3.39 -12.90 17.90
CA PRO A 70 4.14 -14.06 17.44
C PRO A 70 3.26 -15.32 17.45
N SER A 71 3.60 -16.26 16.58
CA SER A 71 2.83 -17.50 16.38
C SER A 71 3.72 -18.73 16.57
N CYS A 72 3.16 -19.82 17.09
CA CYS A 72 3.89 -21.10 17.16
C CYS A 72 4.24 -21.61 15.75
N VAL A 73 5.47 -22.09 15.57
CA VAL A 73 5.95 -22.65 14.29
C VAL A 73 5.28 -23.96 13.88
N LEU A 74 4.67 -24.70 14.82
CA LEU A 74 3.99 -25.97 14.54
C LEU A 74 2.47 -25.81 14.44
N CYS A 75 1.82 -25.30 15.48
CA CYS A 75 0.35 -25.20 15.51
C CYS A 75 -0.21 -23.85 15.02
N ASN A 76 0.64 -22.89 14.66
CA ASN A 76 0.27 -21.56 14.16
C ASN A 76 -0.66 -20.74 15.09
N THR A 77 -0.75 -21.12 16.37
CA THR A 77 -1.52 -20.39 17.40
C THR A 77 -0.78 -19.10 17.77
N ARG A 78 -1.50 -17.97 17.87
CA ARG A 78 -0.95 -16.65 18.22
C ARG A 78 -0.89 -16.48 19.73
N TYR A 79 0.21 -15.91 20.22
CA TYR A 79 0.44 -15.65 21.64
C TYR A 79 0.88 -14.20 21.87
N PRO A 80 0.66 -13.63 23.07
CA PRO A 80 1.27 -12.36 23.44
C PRO A 80 2.80 -12.46 23.43
N LYS A 81 3.48 -11.30 23.26
CA LYS A 81 4.95 -11.21 23.06
C LYS A 81 5.80 -11.84 24.17
N GLU A 82 5.20 -12.10 25.33
CA GLU A 82 5.86 -12.68 26.52
C GLU A 82 6.03 -14.21 26.42
N VAL A 83 5.34 -14.88 25.51
CA VAL A 83 5.37 -16.34 25.37
C VAL A 83 6.38 -16.71 24.28
N THR A 84 7.50 -17.32 24.67
CA THR A 84 8.56 -17.79 23.76
C THR A 84 8.43 -19.27 23.41
N ILE A 85 7.76 -20.05 24.25
CA ILE A 85 7.58 -21.50 24.10
C ILE A 85 6.08 -21.79 24.16
N CYS A 86 5.57 -22.49 23.15
CA CYS A 86 4.17 -22.80 23.03
C CYS A 86 3.75 -23.82 24.11
N PRO A 87 2.76 -23.51 24.96
CA PRO A 87 2.31 -24.40 26.03
C PRO A 87 1.54 -25.65 25.55
N LYS A 88 1.21 -25.75 24.26
CA LYS A 88 0.52 -26.92 23.68
C LYS A 88 1.47 -27.98 23.14
N ASP A 89 2.50 -27.57 22.41
CA ASP A 89 3.37 -28.45 21.63
C ASP A 89 4.87 -28.26 21.95
N GLY A 90 5.22 -27.33 22.85
CA GLY A 90 6.59 -27.05 23.25
C GLY A 90 7.44 -26.40 22.15
N ALA A 91 6.85 -26.06 21.00
CA ALA A 91 7.56 -25.42 19.90
C ALA A 91 7.82 -23.95 20.17
N GLU A 92 8.84 -23.42 19.51
CA GLU A 92 9.18 -22.01 19.58
C GLU A 92 8.05 -21.14 19.01
N VAL A 93 7.74 -20.07 19.73
CA VAL A 93 6.81 -19.04 19.31
C VAL A 93 7.63 -17.92 18.68
N SER A 94 7.48 -17.75 17.37
CA SER A 94 8.28 -16.79 16.59
C SER A 94 7.39 -15.88 15.77
N TYR A 95 7.91 -14.70 15.42
CA TYR A 95 7.24 -13.82 14.49
C TYR A 95 7.27 -14.47 13.11
N ASN A 96 6.08 -14.78 12.58
CA ASN A 96 5.93 -15.35 11.26
C ASN A 96 6.34 -14.29 10.22
N THR A 97 7.64 -14.20 9.95
CA THR A 97 8.22 -13.27 8.98
C THR A 97 8.04 -13.85 7.58
N LYS A 98 6.79 -14.06 7.19
CA LYS A 98 6.37 -14.01 5.77
C LYS A 98 5.76 -12.65 5.47
N VAL A 99 6.26 -11.59 6.09
CA VAL A 99 6.26 -10.29 5.45
C VAL A 99 7.38 -10.37 4.42
N LYS A 100 7.05 -10.16 3.14
CA LYS A 100 8.06 -9.81 2.14
C LYS A 100 8.74 -8.54 2.66
N THR A 101 9.82 -8.71 3.39
CA THR A 101 10.80 -7.67 3.66
C THR A 101 11.36 -7.32 2.28
N THR A 102 10.69 -6.41 1.59
CA THR A 102 11.39 -5.59 0.61
C THR A 102 12.35 -4.79 1.48
N PRO A 103 13.67 -4.95 1.32
CA PRO A 103 14.61 -4.30 2.21
C PRO A 103 14.36 -2.80 2.20
N ALA A 104 14.19 -2.24 3.40
CA ALA A 104 14.26 -0.81 3.63
C ALA A 104 15.52 -0.25 2.96
N PRO A 105 15.46 0.89 2.25
CA PRO A 105 16.67 1.58 1.88
C PRO A 105 17.31 2.09 3.17
N LYS A 106 18.45 1.49 3.53
CA LYS A 106 19.37 2.07 4.49
C LYS A 106 19.76 3.44 3.96
N ASN A 107 19.45 4.50 4.71
CA ASN A 107 20.16 5.77 4.61
C ASN A 107 21.59 5.55 5.13
N SER A 108 22.39 4.83 4.34
CA SER A 108 23.83 5.05 4.29
C SER A 108 24.02 6.19 3.32
N SER A 109 24.57 7.30 3.80
CA SER A 109 25.09 8.40 3.01
C SER A 109 26.19 7.87 2.08
N THR A 110 25.79 7.18 1.01
CA THR A 110 26.64 6.90 -0.11
C THR A 110 26.24 7.93 -1.15
N VAL A 111 27.03 9.00 -1.21
CA VAL A 111 27.19 9.84 -2.39
C VAL A 111 27.50 8.90 -3.55
N THR A 112 26.45 8.34 -4.15
CA THR A 112 26.55 7.68 -5.43
C THR A 112 26.53 8.81 -6.43
N ASN A 113 27.70 9.08 -7.00
CA ASN A 113 27.83 9.80 -8.26
C ASN A 113 27.10 8.98 -9.34
N THR A 114 25.78 8.91 -9.28
CA THR A 114 24.97 8.46 -10.40
C THR A 114 25.04 9.57 -11.43
N PRO A 115 25.51 9.29 -12.66
CA PRO A 115 25.46 10.28 -13.72
C PRO A 115 24.00 10.74 -13.84
N LYS A 116 23.82 12.07 -13.80
CA LYS A 116 22.57 12.78 -14.05
C LYS A 116 21.92 12.19 -15.30
N LYS A 117 21.08 11.17 -15.13
CA LYS A 117 20.50 10.38 -16.20
C LYS A 117 19.43 11.26 -16.85
N ASN A 118 19.86 12.00 -17.87
CA ASN A 118 19.06 12.64 -18.91
C ASN A 118 17.56 12.29 -18.82
N SER A 119 16.83 13.20 -18.19
CA SER A 119 15.42 13.14 -17.81
C SER A 119 14.43 13.16 -18.99
N SER A 120 14.90 13.12 -20.24
CA SER A 120 14.08 13.38 -21.44
C SER A 120 13.24 12.19 -21.94
N LEU A 121 13.49 10.96 -21.50
CA LEU A 121 12.74 9.78 -22.01
C LEU A 121 11.55 9.34 -21.13
N LYS A 122 11.23 10.09 -20.07
CA LYS A 122 10.09 9.74 -19.20
C LYS A 122 8.74 9.82 -19.92
N ILE A 123 8.61 10.60 -20.99
CA ILE A 123 7.34 10.79 -21.70
C ILE A 123 6.87 9.52 -22.44
N PHE A 124 7.81 8.75 -23.01
CA PHE A 124 7.50 7.52 -23.75
C PHE A 124 7.35 6.27 -22.87
N SER A 125 7.74 6.35 -21.59
CA SER A 125 7.59 5.24 -20.66
C SER A 125 6.16 5.14 -20.14
N PHE A 126 5.69 3.94 -19.81
CA PHE A 126 4.43 3.73 -19.08
C PHE A 126 4.61 3.73 -17.55
N LYS A 127 5.86 3.82 -17.08
CA LYS A 127 6.16 3.79 -15.64
C LYS A 127 6.04 5.18 -15.02
N GLY A 128 5.56 5.20 -13.78
CA GLY A 128 5.47 6.39 -12.95
C GLY A 128 4.06 6.99 -12.90
N ARG A 129 3.99 8.18 -12.29
CA ARG A 129 2.77 8.95 -12.04
C ARG A 129 2.93 10.35 -12.63
N ILE A 130 1.84 10.92 -13.11
CA ILE A 130 1.80 12.31 -13.59
C ILE A 130 0.65 13.08 -12.95
N ASN A 131 0.90 14.35 -12.68
CA ASN A 131 -0.11 15.27 -12.20
C ASN A 131 -1.10 15.65 -13.32
N ARG A 132 -2.26 16.18 -12.91
CA ARG A 132 -3.32 16.61 -13.84
C ARG A 132 -2.86 17.66 -14.85
N THR A 133 -1.95 18.55 -14.45
CA THR A 133 -1.46 19.66 -15.29
C THR A 133 -0.56 19.17 -16.41
N SER A 134 0.36 18.24 -16.14
CA SER A 134 1.20 17.64 -17.19
C SER A 134 0.39 16.82 -18.18
N TYR A 135 -0.64 16.11 -17.69
CA TYR A 135 -1.55 15.37 -18.55
C TYR A 135 -2.37 16.33 -19.43
N LEU A 136 -2.98 17.36 -18.85
CA LEU A 136 -3.74 18.38 -19.58
C LEU A 136 -2.87 19.09 -20.63
N PHE A 137 -1.61 19.42 -20.30
CA PHE A 137 -0.68 20.01 -21.26
C PHE A 137 -0.43 19.09 -22.46
N THR A 138 -0.28 17.78 -22.21
CA THR A 138 -0.09 16.79 -23.30
C THR A 138 -1.33 16.69 -24.18
N VAL A 139 -2.53 16.66 -23.59
CA VAL A 139 -3.80 16.64 -24.32
C VAL A 139 -3.98 17.92 -25.14
N LEU A 140 -3.69 19.09 -24.55
CA LEU A 140 -3.83 20.38 -25.22
C LEU A 140 -2.88 20.52 -26.41
N MET A 141 -1.61 20.13 -26.23
CA MET A 141 -0.63 20.08 -27.33
C MET A 141 -1.08 19.15 -28.45
N TYR A 142 -1.60 17.97 -28.12
CA TYR A 142 -2.13 17.05 -29.11
C TYR A 142 -3.29 17.67 -29.91
N CYS A 143 -4.23 18.34 -29.25
CA CYS A 143 -5.35 19.01 -29.90
C CYS A 143 -4.90 20.17 -30.81
N ILE A 144 -3.99 21.04 -30.32
CA ILE A 144 -3.49 22.19 -31.08
C ILE A 144 -2.76 21.74 -32.35
N VAL A 145 -1.87 20.76 -32.23
CA VAL A 145 -1.12 20.27 -33.39
C VAL A 145 -2.04 19.63 -34.42
N ASN A 146 -3.03 18.83 -34.00
CA ASN A 146 -4.01 18.29 -34.93
C ASN A 146 -4.87 19.37 -35.59
N ALA A 147 -5.31 20.39 -34.84
CA ALA A 147 -6.06 21.51 -35.40
C ALA A 147 -5.27 22.27 -36.47
N ILE A 148 -3.98 22.51 -36.24
CA ILE A 148 -3.09 23.15 -37.23
C ILE A 148 -2.96 22.27 -38.47
N ILE A 149 -2.74 20.96 -38.32
CA ILE A 149 -2.59 20.07 -39.48
C ILE A 149 -3.87 20.05 -40.31
N ILE A 150 -5.04 19.91 -39.67
CA ILE A 150 -6.34 19.90 -40.36
C ILE A 150 -6.57 21.23 -41.08
N ALA A 151 -6.30 22.37 -40.44
CA ALA A 151 -6.50 23.70 -41.02
C ALA A 151 -5.62 23.96 -42.25
N ASN A 152 -4.43 23.35 -42.31
CA ASN A 152 -3.48 23.51 -43.42
C ASN A 152 -3.59 22.42 -44.49
N THR A 153 -4.46 21.42 -44.31
CA THR A 153 -4.63 20.34 -45.27
C THR A 153 -5.44 20.84 -46.47
N THR A 154 -4.86 20.81 -47.67
CA THR A 154 -5.50 21.19 -48.93
C THR A 154 -5.84 19.97 -49.79
N MET A 155 -6.92 20.05 -50.57
CA MET A 155 -7.44 18.92 -51.36
C MET A 155 -6.52 18.47 -52.51
N SER A 156 -5.50 19.25 -52.86
CA SER A 156 -4.63 19.02 -54.02
C SER A 156 -3.66 17.84 -53.87
N ASN A 157 -3.33 17.43 -52.64
CA ASN A 157 -2.39 16.33 -52.35
C ASN A 157 -2.93 15.37 -51.28
N LEU A 158 -4.23 15.08 -51.33
CA LEU A 158 -4.96 14.38 -50.27
C LEU A 158 -4.37 13.01 -49.91
N GLY A 159 -3.93 12.22 -50.90
CA GLY A 159 -3.40 10.88 -50.66
C GLY A 159 -2.12 10.87 -49.80
N ILE A 160 -1.15 11.75 -50.13
CA ILE A 160 0.10 11.87 -49.36
C ILE A 160 -0.18 12.49 -48.00
N ALA A 161 -1.05 13.51 -47.94
CA ALA A 161 -1.44 14.16 -46.69
C ALA A 161 -2.07 13.19 -45.69
N ILE A 162 -2.95 12.29 -46.14
CA ILE A 162 -3.58 11.26 -45.28
C ILE A 162 -2.54 10.32 -44.68
N VAL A 163 -1.58 9.85 -45.48
CA VAL A 163 -0.54 8.92 -45.00
C VAL A 163 0.34 9.60 -43.95
N VAL A 164 0.82 10.81 -44.23
CA VAL A 164 1.64 11.59 -43.30
C VAL A 164 0.87 11.88 -42.01
N PHE A 165 -0.38 12.30 -42.13
CA PHE A 165 -1.27 12.56 -40.99
C PHE A 165 -1.47 11.30 -40.13
N SER A 166 -1.68 10.15 -40.76
CA SER A 166 -1.91 8.87 -40.08
C SER A 166 -0.69 8.41 -39.30
N VAL A 167 0.50 8.47 -39.92
CA VAL A 167 1.77 8.11 -39.26
C VAL A 167 2.04 9.06 -38.08
N PHE A 168 1.87 10.37 -38.28
CA PHE A 168 2.04 11.35 -37.22
C PHE A 168 1.08 11.10 -36.05
N ASN A 169 -0.20 10.85 -36.35
CA ASN A 169 -1.19 10.57 -35.32
C ASN A 169 -0.93 9.27 -34.56
N LEU A 170 -0.41 8.24 -35.22
CA LEU A 170 -0.05 7.00 -34.56
C LEU A 170 1.03 7.22 -33.50
N LEU A 171 2.09 7.96 -33.84
CA LEU A 171 3.17 8.31 -32.92
C LEU A 171 2.67 9.16 -31.74
N MET A 172 1.86 10.17 -32.01
CA MET A 172 1.32 11.04 -30.96
C MET A 172 0.31 10.33 -30.07
N SER A 173 -0.51 9.45 -30.63
CA SER A 173 -1.47 8.64 -29.86
C SER A 173 -0.75 7.71 -28.89
N TRP A 174 0.42 7.18 -29.26
CA TRP A 174 1.25 6.39 -28.34
C TRP A 174 1.69 7.20 -27.12
N ILE A 175 2.15 8.44 -27.33
CA ILE A 175 2.54 9.34 -26.23
C ILE A 175 1.33 9.66 -25.35
N LEU A 176 0.19 9.97 -25.96
CA LEU A 176 -1.04 10.27 -25.24
C LEU A 176 -1.49 9.09 -24.37
N LEU A 177 -1.41 7.86 -24.91
CA LEU A 177 -1.71 6.62 -24.22
C LEU A 177 -0.75 6.38 -23.03
N ALA A 178 0.55 6.59 -23.23
CA ALA A 178 1.54 6.48 -22.17
C ALA A 178 1.28 7.45 -21.01
N GLN A 179 0.90 8.69 -21.33
CA GLN A 179 0.61 9.71 -20.33
C GLN A 179 -0.73 9.44 -19.61
N ALA A 180 -1.77 9.06 -20.35
CA ALA A 180 -3.05 8.65 -19.77
C ALA A 180 -2.89 7.44 -18.83
N ALA A 181 -2.02 6.48 -19.18
CA ALA A 181 -1.72 5.34 -18.30
C ALA A 181 -1.06 5.79 -17.00
N LYS A 182 -0.10 6.73 -17.04
CA LYS A 182 0.50 7.31 -15.84
C LYS A 182 -0.49 8.13 -15.00
N ARG A 183 -1.47 8.77 -15.63
CA ARG A 183 -2.56 9.45 -14.93
C ARG A 183 -3.48 8.44 -14.25
N SER A 184 -3.79 7.33 -14.92
CA SER A 184 -4.54 6.21 -14.32
C SER A 184 -3.81 5.63 -13.09
N HIS A 185 -2.49 5.44 -13.22
CA HIS A 185 -1.62 5.03 -12.11
C HIS A 185 -1.61 6.03 -10.96
N ASP A 186 -1.75 7.33 -11.24
CA ASP A 186 -1.82 8.34 -10.19
C ASP A 186 -3.08 8.21 -9.34
N ILE A 187 -4.19 7.73 -9.91
CA ILE A 187 -5.46 7.48 -9.19
C ILE A 187 -5.43 6.11 -8.47
N GLY A 188 -4.43 5.27 -8.76
CA GLY A 188 -4.30 3.92 -8.20
C GLY A 188 -4.92 2.82 -9.08
N ASN A 189 -5.45 3.19 -10.25
CA ASN A 189 -5.98 2.24 -11.23
C ASN A 189 -4.88 1.69 -12.13
N SER A 190 -5.16 0.59 -12.82
CA SER A 190 -4.25 0.05 -13.83
C SER A 190 -4.26 0.91 -15.10
N GLY A 191 -3.14 0.91 -15.84
CA GLY A 191 -3.03 1.62 -17.12
C GLY A 191 -3.99 1.10 -18.21
N TRP A 192 -4.53 -0.12 -18.07
CA TRP A 192 -5.47 -0.73 -19.01
C TRP A 192 -6.82 -0.02 -19.10
N TYR A 193 -7.21 0.72 -18.05
CA TYR A 193 -8.47 1.47 -18.05
C TYR A 193 -8.50 2.55 -19.14
N VAL A 194 -7.34 2.97 -19.67
CA VAL A 194 -7.28 3.93 -20.78
C VAL A 194 -7.89 3.39 -22.07
N LEU A 195 -7.99 2.07 -22.24
CA LEU A 195 -8.68 1.47 -23.40
C LEU A 195 -10.20 1.66 -23.34
N ILE A 196 -10.75 1.99 -22.19
CA ILE A 196 -12.18 2.27 -22.04
C ILE A 196 -12.47 3.61 -22.75
N PRO A 197 -13.42 3.65 -23.70
CA PRO A 197 -13.81 4.89 -24.36
C PRO A 197 -14.18 5.96 -23.32
N PHE A 198 -13.80 7.21 -23.60
CA PHE A 198 -14.02 8.39 -22.73
C PHE A 198 -13.28 8.40 -21.38
N TYR A 199 -12.65 7.31 -20.95
CA TYR A 199 -11.93 7.27 -19.67
C TYR A 199 -10.81 8.33 -19.60
N GLY A 200 -10.07 8.52 -20.69
CA GLY A 200 -9.02 9.53 -20.78
C GLY A 200 -9.51 10.96 -20.49
N ALA A 201 -10.73 11.31 -20.88
CA ALA A 201 -11.32 12.60 -20.53
C ALA A 201 -11.76 12.64 -19.06
N PHE A 202 -12.31 11.54 -18.55
CA PHE A 202 -12.83 11.45 -17.18
C PHE A 202 -11.72 11.57 -16.11
N ILE A 203 -10.54 11.00 -16.36
CA ILE A 203 -9.38 11.05 -15.44
C ILE A 203 -8.74 12.43 -15.28
N LEU A 204 -9.12 13.41 -16.11
CA LEU A 204 -8.72 14.81 -15.91
C LEU A 204 -9.38 15.43 -14.68
N PHE A 205 -10.62 15.02 -14.37
CA PHE A 205 -11.42 15.59 -13.29
C PHE A 205 -11.23 14.87 -11.95
N LEU A 206 -10.75 13.62 -11.98
CA LEU A 206 -10.49 12.81 -10.79
C LEU A 206 -9.27 13.32 -10.02
N LYS A 207 -9.33 13.28 -8.68
CA LYS A 207 -8.19 13.59 -7.80
C LYS A 207 -7.21 12.42 -7.78
N GLY A 208 -5.91 12.72 -7.75
CA GLY A 208 -4.85 11.72 -7.59
C GLY A 208 -4.84 11.10 -6.19
N ALA A 209 -4.28 9.89 -6.07
CA ALA A 209 -4.07 9.23 -4.79
C ALA A 209 -3.02 10.01 -3.96
N GLU A 210 -3.31 10.25 -2.68
CA GLU A 210 -2.37 10.90 -1.78
C GLU A 210 -1.26 9.92 -1.35
N GLY A 211 -0.04 10.44 -1.13
CA GLY A 211 1.09 9.63 -0.70
C GLY A 211 1.73 8.77 -1.81
N THR A 212 2.50 7.77 -1.40
CA THR A 212 3.14 6.79 -2.28
C THR A 212 2.16 5.68 -2.65
N ASN A 213 2.16 5.24 -3.91
CA ASN A 213 1.36 4.09 -4.34
C ASN A 213 2.26 3.07 -5.07
N GLN A 214 1.69 1.95 -5.53
CA GLN A 214 2.43 0.89 -6.22
C GLN A 214 3.13 1.32 -7.52
N TYR A 215 2.80 2.51 -8.05
CA TYR A 215 3.38 3.10 -9.24
C TYR A 215 4.40 4.21 -8.95
N GLY A 216 4.61 4.54 -7.67
CA GLY A 216 5.62 5.47 -7.18
C GLY A 216 5.07 6.58 -6.27
N SER A 217 5.97 7.49 -5.89
CA SER A 217 5.64 8.66 -5.08
C SER A 217 4.73 9.63 -5.82
N SER A 218 3.87 10.34 -5.07
CA SER A 218 3.00 11.37 -5.65
C SER A 218 3.83 12.37 -6.48
N PRO A 219 3.40 12.69 -7.71
CA PRO A 219 3.95 13.82 -8.42
C PRO A 219 3.61 15.08 -7.62
N LYS A 220 4.63 15.89 -7.31
CA LYS A 220 4.43 17.23 -6.72
C LYS A 220 3.74 18.16 -7.72
#